data_AF-A0A1Q3ANU2-F1
#
_entry.id   AF-A0A1Q3ANU2-F1
#
_cell.length_a   1.000
_cell.length_b   1.000
_cell.length_c   1.000
_cell.angle_alpha   90.00
_cell.angle_beta   90.00
_cell.angle_gamma   90.00
#
_symmetry.space_group_name_H-M   'P 1'
#
loop_
_entity.id
_entity.type
_entity.pdbx_description
1 polymer ?
#
loop_
_entity_poly.entity_id
_entity_poly.type
_entity_poly.pdbx_seq_one_letter_code
_entity_poly.pdbx_strand_id
1 'polypeptide(L)'
;MDEMMELFKQVQINIPLLDAIRQVPTYAKFLKDLCTTKRKLKTHIPKTVHLTEQVSAVLSNKLPPKLKDPEAPHISCKIGNLLIDRALLDLGVSVNILPSLVYNHFGFGELKPAEVTLQLADRSLKIPKGFIEDVLMKVDELYFPVDFVVLDMATPTIGKPHSIILGSPFLATANACINCQS
;
A
#
# COMPACT_ATOMS: atom_id res chain seq x y z
N MET A 1 -55.61 -40.18 52.27
CA MET A 1 -54.64 -40.39 51.18
C MET A 1 -53.70 -39.20 51.09
N ASP A 2 -54.22 -37.98 51.28
CA ASP A 2 -53.42 -36.75 51.29
C ASP A 2 -52.40 -36.66 52.44
N GLU A 3 -52.75 -37.08 53.67
CA GLU A 3 -51.80 -37.14 54.79
C GLU A 3 -50.59 -38.07 54.50
N MET A 4 -50.81 -39.18 53.81
CA MET A 4 -49.72 -40.09 53.46
C MET A 4 -48.83 -39.50 52.36
N MET A 5 -49.42 -38.76 51.41
CA MET A 5 -48.69 -38.06 50.36
C MET A 5 -47.82 -36.94 50.95
N GLU A 6 -48.30 -36.22 51.96
CA GLU A 6 -47.51 -35.22 52.69
C GLU A 6 -46.32 -35.83 53.43
N LEU A 7 -46.47 -37.03 54.00
CA LEU A 7 -45.36 -37.76 54.62
C LEU A 7 -44.29 -38.15 53.58
N PHE A 8 -44.70 -38.59 52.39
CA PHE A 8 -43.77 -38.96 51.32
C PHE A 8 -42.98 -37.77 50.75
N LYS A 9 -43.51 -36.54 50.79
CA LYS A 9 -42.78 -35.34 50.37
C LYS A 9 -41.54 -35.04 51.24
N GLN A 10 -41.52 -35.55 52.48
CA GLN A 10 -40.38 -35.41 53.39
C GLN A 10 -39.27 -36.42 53.10
N VAL A 11 -39.53 -37.44 52.26
CA VAL A 11 -38.56 -38.46 51.89
C VAL A 11 -37.71 -37.97 50.72
N GLN A 12 -36.42 -37.81 50.95
CA GLN A 12 -35.44 -37.51 49.89
C GLN A 12 -34.72 -38.79 49.47
N ILE A 13 -34.87 -39.18 48.20
CA ILE A 13 -34.17 -40.33 47.63
C ILE A 13 -33.09 -39.81 46.68
N ASN A 14 -31.84 -40.14 46.98
CA ASN A 14 -30.69 -39.80 46.14
C ASN A 14 -30.47 -40.90 45.09
N ILE A 15 -31.13 -40.76 43.94
CA ILE A 15 -30.90 -41.65 42.80
C ILE A 15 -29.86 -40.99 41.87
N PRO A 16 -28.82 -41.72 41.43
CA PRO A 16 -27.91 -41.21 40.41
C PRO A 16 -28.69 -40.75 39.18
N LEU A 17 -28.40 -39.54 38.69
CA LEU A 17 -29.14 -38.92 37.59
C LEU A 17 -29.24 -39.82 36.35
N LEU A 18 -28.16 -40.58 36.05
CA LEU A 18 -28.13 -41.49 34.91
C LEU A 18 -29.13 -42.65 35.06
N ASP A 19 -29.30 -43.16 36.29
CA ASP A 19 -30.24 -44.25 36.57
C ASP A 19 -31.69 -43.75 36.52
N ALA A 20 -31.95 -42.53 37.00
CA ALA A 20 -33.26 -41.88 36.86
C ALA A 20 -33.64 -41.66 35.38
N ILE A 21 -32.67 -41.25 34.54
CA ILE A 21 -32.88 -41.10 33.09
C ILE A 21 -33.13 -42.45 32.41
N ARG A 22 -32.46 -43.53 32.84
CA ARG A 22 -32.66 -44.89 32.29
C ARG A 22 -34.01 -45.49 32.69
N GLN A 23 -34.45 -45.26 33.92
CA GLN A 23 -35.69 -45.83 34.45
C GLN A 23 -36.95 -45.09 34.00
N VAL A 24 -36.84 -43.80 33.63
CA VAL A 24 -37.98 -43.00 33.19
C VAL A 24 -37.85 -42.69 31.68
N PRO A 25 -38.59 -43.40 30.81
CA PRO A 25 -38.46 -43.27 29.35
C PRO A 25 -38.66 -41.84 28.82
N THR A 26 -39.47 -41.03 29.51
CA THR A 26 -39.77 -39.64 29.14
C THR A 26 -38.53 -38.75 29.21
N TYR A 27 -37.65 -38.92 30.20
CA TYR A 27 -36.42 -38.12 30.32
C TYR A 27 -35.41 -38.48 29.23
N ALA A 28 -35.26 -39.77 28.93
CA ALA A 28 -34.40 -40.23 27.83
C ALA A 28 -34.87 -39.65 26.47
N LYS A 29 -36.18 -39.61 26.23
CA LYS A 29 -36.77 -39.00 25.02
C LYS A 29 -36.49 -37.49 24.97
N PHE A 30 -36.72 -36.77 26.07
CA PHE A 30 -36.45 -35.34 26.16
C PHE A 30 -35.00 -34.99 25.84
N LEU A 31 -34.03 -35.71 26.41
CA LEU A 31 -32.62 -35.48 26.15
C LEU A 31 -32.24 -35.79 24.69
N LYS A 32 -32.82 -36.84 24.11
CA LYS A 32 -32.64 -37.19 22.70
C LYS A 32 -33.19 -36.10 21.78
N ASP A 33 -34.37 -35.56 22.08
CA ASP A 33 -34.99 -34.49 21.31
C ASP A 33 -34.19 -33.18 21.42
N LEU A 34 -33.65 -32.88 22.61
CA LEU A 34 -32.75 -31.73 22.83
C LEU A 34 -31.46 -31.85 22.01
N CYS A 35 -30.84 -33.04 21.98
CA CYS A 35 -29.60 -33.31 21.24
C CYS A 35 -29.81 -33.27 19.72
N THR A 36 -30.95 -33.79 19.24
CA THR A 36 -31.29 -33.76 17.81
C THR A 36 -31.65 -32.36 17.32
N THR A 37 -32.33 -31.56 18.16
CA THR A 37 -32.65 -30.15 17.86
C THR A 37 -31.38 -29.30 17.76
N LYS A 38 -30.40 -29.48 18.67
CA LYS A 38 -29.09 -28.81 18.57
C LYS A 38 -28.32 -29.18 17.29
N ARG A 39 -28.39 -30.44 16.84
CA ARG A 39 -27.78 -30.87 15.57
C ARG A 39 -28.45 -30.23 14.36
N LYS A 40 -29.79 -30.18 14.34
CA LYS A 40 -30.56 -29.50 13.28
C LYS A 40 -30.22 -28.01 13.23
N LEU A 41 -30.09 -27.35 14.38
CA LEU A 41 -29.70 -25.94 14.43
C LEU A 41 -28.29 -25.72 13.85
N LYS A 42 -27.32 -26.58 14.19
CA LYS A 42 -25.95 -26.51 13.64
C LYS A 42 -25.88 -26.77 12.14
N THR A 43 -26.77 -27.58 11.57
CA THR A 43 -26.86 -27.76 10.12
C THR A 43 -27.53 -26.59 9.40
N HIS A 44 -28.38 -25.83 10.09
CA HIS A 44 -29.07 -24.66 9.54
C HIS A 44 -28.32 -23.34 9.75
N ILE A 45 -27.25 -23.31 10.55
CA ILE A 45 -26.37 -22.15 10.64
C ILE A 45 -25.43 -22.19 9.43
N PRO A 46 -25.50 -21.21 8.51
CA PRO A 46 -24.54 -21.10 7.42
C PRO A 46 -23.14 -21.01 8.01
N LYS A 47 -22.21 -21.86 7.54
CA LYS A 47 -20.80 -21.69 7.86
C LYS A 47 -20.29 -20.48 7.08
N THR A 48 -20.29 -19.33 7.73
CA THR A 48 -19.69 -18.12 7.17
C THR A 48 -18.18 -18.32 7.08
N VAL A 49 -17.63 -18.18 5.88
CA VAL A 49 -16.18 -18.17 5.65
C VAL A 49 -15.79 -16.71 5.42
N HIS A 50 -14.83 -16.23 6.20
CA HIS A 50 -14.29 -14.88 6.02
C HIS A 50 -13.31 -14.88 4.85
N LEU A 51 -13.59 -14.03 3.87
CA LEU A 51 -12.70 -13.80 2.73
C LEU A 51 -11.80 -12.59 3.01
N THR A 52 -10.64 -12.55 2.36
CA THR A 52 -9.77 -11.37 2.39
C THR A 52 -10.37 -10.25 1.55
N GLU A 53 -9.92 -9.02 1.78
CA GLU A 53 -10.36 -7.83 1.03
C GLU A 53 -10.10 -7.99 -0.48
N GLN A 54 -8.94 -8.54 -0.85
CA GLN A 54 -8.59 -8.79 -2.26
C GLN A 54 -9.56 -9.77 -2.94
N VAL A 55 -9.91 -10.88 -2.28
CA VAL A 55 -10.87 -11.86 -2.85
C VAL A 55 -12.28 -11.27 -2.90
N SER A 56 -12.64 -10.45 -1.91
CA SER A 56 -13.93 -9.76 -1.89
C SER A 56 -14.05 -8.73 -3.01
N ALA A 57 -12.99 -7.98 -3.31
CA ALA A 57 -12.96 -7.03 -4.42
C ALA A 57 -13.20 -7.74 -5.77
N VAL A 58 -12.51 -8.86 -6.00
CA VAL A 58 -12.69 -9.70 -7.21
C VAL A 58 -14.12 -10.23 -7.32
N LEU A 59 -14.68 -10.80 -6.25
CA LEU A 59 -16.02 -11.38 -6.27
C LEU A 59 -17.14 -10.33 -6.37
N SER A 60 -16.91 -9.14 -5.81
CA SER A 60 -17.90 -8.07 -5.81
C SER A 60 -18.07 -7.41 -7.19
N ASN A 61 -17.15 -7.64 -8.13
CA ASN A 61 -17.07 -6.95 -9.43
C ASN A 61 -17.21 -5.42 -9.31
N LYS A 62 -16.90 -4.86 -8.13
CA LYS A 62 -16.91 -3.41 -7.93
C LYS A 62 -15.64 -2.88 -8.57
N LEU A 63 -15.83 -2.26 -9.73
CA LEU A 63 -14.75 -1.50 -10.36
C LEU A 63 -14.33 -0.38 -9.40
N PRO A 64 -13.01 -0.20 -9.17
CA PRO A 64 -12.54 0.94 -8.41
C PRO A 64 -13.01 2.23 -9.09
N PRO A 65 -13.32 3.29 -8.33
CA PRO A 65 -13.71 4.57 -8.91
C PRO A 65 -12.57 5.08 -9.80
N LYS A 66 -12.90 5.50 -11.03
CA LYS A 66 -11.93 6.15 -11.90
C LYS A 66 -11.59 7.51 -11.31
N LEU A 67 -10.39 7.63 -10.75
CA LEU A 67 -9.86 8.92 -10.30
C LEU A 67 -9.47 9.76 -11.53
N LYS A 68 -9.47 11.09 -11.36
CA LYS A 68 -8.91 11.99 -12.36
C LYS A 68 -7.41 11.75 -12.45
N ASP A 69 -6.84 11.95 -13.63
CA ASP A 69 -5.39 11.88 -13.77
C ASP A 69 -4.76 12.98 -12.91
N PRO A 70 -3.92 12.63 -11.91
CA PRO A 70 -3.17 13.64 -11.20
C PRO A 70 -2.21 14.34 -12.18
N GLU A 71 -1.91 15.61 -11.92
CA GLU A 71 -0.79 16.28 -12.58
C GLU A 71 0.49 15.47 -12.34
N ALA A 72 1.49 15.61 -13.22
CA ALA A 72 2.74 14.86 -13.07
C ALA A 72 3.32 15.08 -11.65
N PRO A 73 3.89 14.04 -11.00
CA PRO A 73 4.38 14.16 -9.64
C PRO A 73 5.64 15.03 -9.59
N HIS A 74 5.64 16.02 -8.69
CA HIS A 74 6.80 16.89 -8.45
C HIS A 74 7.10 16.97 -6.95
N ILE A 75 8.38 17.17 -6.62
CA ILE A 75 8.83 17.45 -5.26
C ILE A 75 9.69 18.72 -5.22
N SER A 76 9.77 19.35 -4.05
CA SER A 76 10.78 20.36 -3.77
C SER A 76 12.06 19.70 -3.26
N CYS A 77 13.21 20.12 -3.75
CA CYS A 77 14.50 19.65 -3.28
C CYS A 77 15.54 20.77 -3.24
N LYS A 78 16.68 20.52 -2.61
CA LYS A 78 17.78 21.48 -2.49
C LYS A 78 19.09 20.82 -2.87
N ILE A 79 19.89 21.46 -3.72
CA ILE A 79 21.24 21.00 -4.08
C ILE A 79 22.22 22.07 -3.64
N GLY A 80 23.07 21.78 -2.65
CA GLY A 80 23.91 22.80 -2.02
C GLY A 80 23.05 23.93 -1.44
N ASN A 81 23.13 25.14 -2.02
CA ASN A 81 22.30 26.30 -1.67
C ASN A 81 21.15 26.58 -2.66
N LEU A 82 21.07 25.83 -3.76
CA LEU A 82 20.01 25.97 -4.75
C LEU A 82 18.73 25.32 -4.25
N LEU A 83 17.65 26.10 -4.16
CA LEU A 83 16.31 25.56 -3.94
C LEU A 83 15.64 25.30 -5.29
N ILE A 84 15.09 24.10 -5.44
CA ILE A 84 14.39 23.63 -6.63
C ILE A 84 12.95 23.33 -6.21
N ASP A 85 12.02 24.20 -6.57
CA ASP A 85 10.61 24.08 -6.14
C ASP A 85 9.89 22.88 -6.75
N ARG A 86 10.27 22.51 -7.99
CA ARG A 86 9.55 21.53 -8.81
C ARG A 86 10.53 20.63 -9.57
N ALA A 87 11.06 19.63 -8.88
CA ALA A 87 11.73 18.50 -9.51
C ALA A 87 10.68 17.49 -9.99
N LEU A 88 10.67 17.19 -11.28
CA LEU A 88 9.76 16.21 -11.88
C LEU A 88 10.23 14.79 -11.50
N LEU A 89 9.31 13.96 -11.02
CA LEU A 89 9.56 12.54 -10.79
C LEU A 89 9.09 11.73 -12.01
N ASP A 90 9.98 10.98 -12.63
CA ASP A 90 9.65 10.18 -13.81
C ASP A 90 10.26 8.78 -13.74
N LEU A 91 9.40 7.77 -13.51
CA LEU A 91 9.79 6.36 -13.51
C LEU A 91 10.21 5.86 -14.91
N GLY A 92 9.74 6.50 -15.98
CA GLY A 92 10.04 6.13 -17.35
C GLY A 92 11.42 6.58 -17.82
N VAL A 93 12.08 7.48 -17.09
CA VAL A 93 13.41 7.98 -17.42
C VAL A 93 14.46 7.15 -16.68
N SER A 94 15.43 6.61 -17.43
CA SER A 94 16.49 5.74 -16.90
C SER A 94 17.66 6.49 -16.26
N VAL A 95 17.65 7.82 -16.26
CA VAL A 95 18.72 8.70 -15.75
C VAL A 95 18.10 9.90 -15.02
N ASN A 96 18.86 10.53 -14.11
CA ASN A 96 18.47 11.85 -13.61
C ASN A 96 19.03 12.92 -14.54
N ILE A 97 18.28 13.98 -14.80
CA ILE A 97 18.67 15.03 -15.74
C ILE A 97 18.78 16.36 -15.01
N LEU A 98 19.95 17.00 -15.15
CA LEU A 98 20.22 18.34 -14.69
C LEU A 98 20.34 19.29 -15.89
N PRO A 99 19.55 20.37 -15.97
CA PRO A 99 19.71 21.36 -17.03
C PRO A 99 21.08 22.03 -16.95
N SER A 100 21.74 22.21 -18.09
CA SER A 100 23.06 22.85 -18.18
C SER A 100 23.13 24.25 -17.58
N LEU A 101 22.03 25.02 -17.63
CA LEU A 101 21.91 26.32 -16.99
C LEU A 101 22.07 26.22 -15.46
N VAL A 102 21.46 25.20 -14.86
CA VAL A 102 21.58 24.95 -13.41
C VAL A 102 23.01 24.52 -13.10
N TYR A 103 23.57 23.63 -13.90
CA TYR A 103 24.96 23.19 -13.73
C TYR A 103 25.95 24.38 -13.79
N ASN A 104 25.84 25.24 -14.79
CA ASN A 104 26.72 26.40 -14.99
C ASN A 104 26.61 27.43 -13.86
N HIS A 105 25.42 27.61 -13.27
CA HIS A 105 25.22 28.58 -12.20
C HIS A 105 25.91 28.15 -10.89
N PHE A 106 25.97 26.84 -10.61
CA PHE A 106 26.46 26.32 -9.32
C PHE A 106 27.86 25.70 -9.38
N GLY A 107 28.44 25.56 -10.58
CA GLY A 107 29.84 25.22 -10.75
C GLY A 107 30.23 23.88 -10.11
N PHE A 108 29.52 22.80 -10.45
CA PHE A 108 29.70 21.45 -9.88
C PHE A 108 31.06 20.76 -10.21
N GLY A 109 32.09 21.52 -10.59
CA GLY A 109 33.37 20.98 -11.07
C GLY A 109 33.30 20.48 -12.51
N GLU A 110 34.35 19.82 -12.99
CA GLU A 110 34.43 19.33 -14.37
C GLU A 110 33.43 18.19 -14.64
N LEU A 111 32.78 18.23 -15.82
CA LEU A 111 31.92 17.14 -16.27
C LEU A 111 32.76 15.94 -16.69
N LYS A 112 32.32 14.74 -16.28
CA LYS A 112 32.85 13.52 -16.87
C LYS A 112 32.25 13.32 -18.28
N PRO A 113 33.06 12.90 -19.27
CA PRO A 113 32.57 12.66 -20.63
C PRO A 113 31.46 11.61 -20.65
N ALA A 114 30.32 11.94 -21.26
CA ALA A 114 29.22 10.99 -21.43
C ALA A 114 29.26 10.42 -22.86
N GLU A 115 29.72 9.18 -23.01
CA GLU A 115 29.70 8.46 -24.30
C GLU A 115 28.32 7.82 -24.59
N VAL A 116 27.24 8.54 -24.27
CA VAL A 116 25.87 8.07 -24.43
C VAL A 116 25.05 9.09 -25.22
N THR A 117 24.11 8.60 -26.02
CA THR A 117 23.11 9.44 -26.70
C THR A 117 21.75 9.15 -26.07
N LEU A 118 21.05 10.20 -25.66
CA LEU A 118 19.70 10.08 -25.13
C LEU A 118 18.70 10.14 -26.27
N GLN A 119 17.73 9.22 -26.26
CA GLN A 119 16.57 9.29 -27.14
C GLN A 119 15.36 9.75 -26.34
N LEU A 120 14.74 10.85 -26.78
CA LEU A 120 13.54 11.40 -26.15
C LEU A 120 12.28 10.65 -26.61
N ALA A 121 11.15 10.92 -25.97
CA ALA A 121 9.86 10.30 -26.30
C ALA A 121 9.40 10.58 -27.74
N ASP A 122 9.77 11.73 -28.30
CA ASP A 122 9.54 12.09 -29.71
C ASP A 122 10.55 11.46 -30.67
N ARG A 123 11.42 10.58 -30.16
CA ARG A 123 12.51 9.88 -30.85
C ARG A 123 13.67 10.78 -31.28
N SER A 124 13.65 12.06 -30.93
CA SER A 124 14.78 12.95 -31.15
C SER A 124 15.98 12.51 -30.30
N LEU A 125 17.18 12.72 -30.85
CA LEU A 125 18.42 12.36 -30.19
C LEU A 125 19.05 13.61 -29.56
N LYS A 126 19.51 13.46 -28.33
CA LYS A 126 20.21 14.49 -27.57
C LYS A 126 21.52 13.94 -27.04
N ILE A 127 22.59 14.67 -27.28
CA ILE A 127 23.92 14.37 -26.75
C ILE A 127 24.07 15.14 -25.43
N PRO A 128 24.28 14.46 -24.29
CA PRO A 128 24.60 15.13 -23.04
C PRO A 128 25.91 15.90 -23.10
N LYS A 129 26.04 16.93 -22.27
CA LYS A 129 27.32 17.60 -22.05
C LYS A 129 28.31 16.74 -21.27
N GLY A 130 27.78 15.84 -20.46
CA GLY A 130 28.54 14.97 -19.58
C GLY A 130 27.68 14.48 -18.43
N PHE A 131 28.32 13.83 -17.47
CA PHE A 131 27.67 13.41 -16.23
C PHE A 131 28.45 13.91 -15.00
N ILE A 132 27.73 14.08 -13.90
CA ILE A 132 28.25 14.39 -12.58
C ILE A 132 27.75 13.33 -11.60
N GLU A 133 28.63 12.86 -10.73
CA GLU A 133 28.33 11.81 -9.75
C GLU A 133 28.25 12.40 -8.34
N ASP A 134 27.56 11.68 -7.45
CA ASP A 134 27.53 11.93 -6.01
C ASP A 134 27.07 13.35 -5.61
N VAL A 135 26.17 13.96 -6.39
CA VAL A 135 25.60 15.26 -6.03
C VAL A 135 24.66 15.10 -4.85
N LEU A 136 25.01 15.71 -3.72
CA LEU A 136 24.16 15.70 -2.53
C LEU A 136 22.92 16.58 -2.73
N MET A 137 21.77 15.91 -2.81
CA MET A 137 20.47 16.53 -2.89
C MET A 137 19.69 16.30 -1.60
N LYS A 138 19.22 17.39 -0.99
CA LYS A 138 18.33 17.38 0.17
C LYS A 138 16.87 17.34 -0.31
N VAL A 139 16.11 16.34 0.15
CA VAL A 139 14.66 16.24 -0.02
C VAL A 139 14.07 16.17 1.39
N ASP A 140 13.21 17.14 1.71
CA ASP A 140 12.78 17.37 3.08
C ASP A 140 13.99 17.44 4.03
N GLU A 141 14.13 16.55 5.03
CA GLU A 141 15.27 16.53 5.95
C GLU A 141 16.39 15.52 5.59
N LEU A 142 16.24 14.78 4.50
CA LEU A 142 17.16 13.70 4.12
C LEU A 142 18.06 14.11 2.95
N TYR A 143 19.30 13.61 2.96
CA TYR A 143 20.26 13.80 1.88
C TYR A 143 20.43 12.52 1.09
N PHE A 144 20.36 12.63 -0.23
CA PHE A 144 20.55 11.54 -1.18
C PHE A 144 21.72 11.89 -2.11
N PRO A 145 22.68 10.97 -2.33
CA PRO A 145 23.62 11.10 -3.43
C PRO A 145 22.89 10.83 -4.75
N VAL A 146 23.08 11.71 -5.72
CA VAL A 146 22.41 11.62 -7.03
C VAL A 146 23.40 11.87 -8.15
N ASP A 147 23.44 10.94 -9.09
CA ASP A 147 24.18 11.11 -10.33
C ASP A 147 23.27 11.77 -11.37
N PHE A 148 23.77 12.80 -12.03
CA PHE A 148 23.03 13.54 -13.06
C PHE A 148 23.74 13.49 -14.40
N VAL A 149 22.93 13.32 -15.44
CA VAL A 149 23.31 13.63 -16.81
C VAL A 149 23.00 15.10 -17.06
N VAL A 150 24.00 15.86 -17.52
CA VAL A 150 23.84 17.29 -17.80
C VAL A 150 23.42 17.50 -19.25
N LEU A 151 22.28 18.15 -19.45
CA LEU A 151 21.66 18.30 -20.77
C LEU A 151 21.32 19.76 -21.09
N ASP A 152 21.52 20.15 -22.35
CA ASP A 152 21.03 21.43 -22.86
C ASP A 152 19.51 21.36 -23.10
N MET A 153 18.78 21.93 -22.15
CA MET A 153 17.34 22.11 -22.21
C MET A 153 17.00 23.48 -22.79
N ALA A 154 15.83 23.60 -23.43
CA ALA A 154 15.31 24.90 -23.83
C ALA A 154 15.19 25.80 -22.58
N THR A 155 15.65 27.04 -22.70
CA THR A 155 15.60 28.00 -21.60
C THR A 155 14.15 28.14 -21.11
N PRO A 156 13.91 28.08 -19.79
CA PRO A 156 12.59 28.41 -19.29
C PRO A 156 12.23 29.82 -19.77
N THR A 157 11.03 29.97 -20.33
CA THR A 157 10.42 31.29 -20.50
C THR A 157 10.40 32.00 -19.16
N ILE A 158 10.58 33.33 -19.16
CA ILE A 158 10.59 34.17 -17.96
C ILE A 158 9.44 33.74 -17.04
N GLY A 159 9.76 33.28 -15.82
CA GLY A 159 8.79 32.83 -14.82
C GLY A 159 8.61 31.31 -14.66
N LYS A 160 9.28 30.45 -15.44
CA LYS A 160 9.28 29.00 -15.19
C LYS A 160 10.45 28.59 -14.28
N PRO A 161 10.20 27.86 -13.18
CA PRO A 161 11.26 27.37 -12.31
C PRO A 161 12.16 26.40 -13.08
N HIS A 162 13.44 26.36 -12.70
CA HIS A 162 14.40 25.40 -13.24
C HIS A 162 13.97 23.99 -12.80
N SER A 163 13.28 23.26 -13.68
CA SER A 163 12.86 21.89 -13.39
C SER A 163 13.99 20.92 -13.69
N ILE A 164 14.44 20.18 -12.68
CA ILE A 164 15.24 18.98 -12.87
C ILE A 164 14.32 17.78 -13.07
N ILE A 165 14.84 16.69 -13.64
CA ILE A 165 14.12 15.42 -13.77
C ILE A 165 14.83 14.37 -12.92
N LEU A 166 14.09 13.75 -12.02
CA LEU A 166 14.55 12.66 -11.18
C LEU A 166 13.95 11.36 -11.72
N GLY A 167 14.83 10.56 -12.29
CA GLY A 167 14.47 9.33 -12.98
C GLY A 167 14.30 8.14 -12.03
N SER A 168 14.12 6.97 -12.64
CA SER A 168 14.13 5.67 -11.97
C SER A 168 15.34 5.46 -11.03
N PRO A 169 16.58 5.87 -11.36
CA PRO A 169 17.71 5.71 -10.44
C PRO A 169 17.52 6.43 -9.10
N PHE A 170 17.10 7.70 -9.11
CA PHE A 170 16.83 8.42 -7.86
C PHE A 170 15.67 7.78 -7.09
N LEU A 171 14.59 7.41 -7.80
CA LEU A 171 13.42 6.80 -7.17
C LEU A 171 13.76 5.45 -6.52
N ALA A 172 14.64 4.67 -7.13
CA ALA A 172 15.17 3.44 -6.55
C ALA A 172 16.04 3.72 -5.32
N THR A 173 16.98 4.68 -5.41
CA THR A 173 17.85 5.07 -4.30
C THR A 173 17.06 5.58 -3.09
N ALA A 174 16.02 6.36 -3.33
CA ALA A 174 15.15 6.91 -2.28
C ALA A 174 14.10 5.91 -1.77
N ASN A 175 14.00 4.71 -2.36
CA ASN A 175 12.93 3.74 -2.13
C ASN A 175 11.54 4.42 -2.21
N ALA A 176 11.34 5.20 -3.26
CA ALA A 176 10.21 6.11 -3.39
C ALA A 176 8.87 5.36 -3.54
N CYS A 177 7.86 5.82 -2.80
CA CYS A 177 6.47 5.39 -2.95
C CYS A 177 5.64 6.58 -3.46
N ILE A 178 5.11 6.49 -4.68
CA ILE A 178 4.30 7.54 -5.29
C ILE A 178 2.83 7.19 -5.10
N ASN A 179 2.14 7.90 -4.22
CA ASN A 179 0.70 7.77 -4.04
C ASN A 179 -0.03 8.77 -4.95
N CYS A 180 -0.71 8.24 -5.96
CA CYS A 180 -1.48 9.02 -6.93
C CYS A 180 -2.93 9.28 -6.50
N GLN A 181 -3.32 8.87 -5.29
CA GLN A 181 -4.66 9.17 -4.75
C GLN A 181 -4.70 10.63 -4.30
N SER A 182 -5.48 11.44 -5.01
CA SER A 182 -5.79 12.85 -4.70
C SER A 182 -7.09 12.98 -3.94
#